data_AF-A0A397PA04-F1
#
_entry.id   AF-A0A397PA04-F1
#
_cell.length_a   1.000
_cell.length_b   1.000
_cell.length_c   1.000
_cell.angle_alpha   90.00
_cell.angle_beta   90.00
_cell.angle_gamma   90.00
#
_symmetry.space_group_name_H-M   'P 1'
#
loop_
_entity.id
_entity.type
_entity.pdbx_description
1 polymer ?
#
loop_
_entity_poly.entity_id
_entity_poly.type
_entity_poly.pdbx_seq_one_letter_code
_entity_poly.pdbx_strand_id
1 'polypeptide(L)'
;MKDCGLFAERDPERAQRILQALERYAERRECFISALDFDALDRSTAERILHDDTAIDETLAFGDLYLQHLYAFEDQPTEGD
;
A
#
# COMPACT_ATOMS: atom_id res chain seq x y z
N MET A 1 5.58 7.19 7.32
CA MET A 1 4.57 6.39 6.61
C MET A 1 4.28 5.16 7.44
N LYS A 2 3.02 4.89 7.77
CA LYS A 2 2.65 3.68 8.51
C LYS A 2 2.58 2.57 7.47
N ASP A 3 3.65 1.77 7.37
CA ASP A 3 3.64 0.49 6.65
C ASP A 3 2.33 -0.21 7.02
N CYS A 4 1.46 -0.47 6.04
CA CYS A 4 0.16 -1.13 6.25
C CYS A 4 0.31 -2.61 6.69
N GLY A 5 1.47 -2.99 7.22
CA GLY A 5 1.89 -4.35 7.55
C GLY A 5 2.42 -5.11 6.34
N LEU A 6 2.55 -4.46 5.17
CA LEU A 6 2.98 -5.05 3.91
C LEU A 6 4.44 -5.48 3.97
N PHE A 7 5.31 -4.66 4.58
CA PHE A 7 6.75 -4.93 4.66
C PHE A 7 7.17 -5.56 5.99
N ALA A 8 6.21 -5.84 6.88
CA ALA A 8 6.47 -6.28 8.24
C ALA A 8 7.00 -7.72 8.35
N GLU A 9 6.63 -8.59 7.40
CA GLU A 9 6.96 -10.02 7.41
C GLU A 9 7.37 -10.48 6.00
N ARG A 10 8.29 -11.46 5.93
CA ARG A 10 8.71 -12.10 4.68
C ARG A 10 7.81 -13.29 4.34
N ASP A 11 6.53 -13.00 4.13
CA ASP A 11 5.51 -13.99 3.75
C ASP A 11 4.80 -13.46 2.50
N PRO A 12 5.01 -14.06 1.32
CA PRO A 12 4.44 -13.56 0.07
C PRO A 12 2.92 -13.71 0.01
N GLU A 13 2.33 -14.78 0.57
CA GLU A 13 0.88 -14.95 0.59
C GLU A 13 0.20 -13.91 1.48
N ARG A 14 0.80 -13.59 2.62
CA ARG A 14 0.33 -12.52 3.51
C ARG A 14 0.51 -11.15 2.87
N ALA A 15 1.69 -10.88 2.29
CA ALA A 15 1.94 -9.63 1.58
C ALA A 15 0.95 -9.43 0.41
N GLN A 16 0.62 -10.50 -0.32
CA GLN A 16 -0.32 -10.45 -1.44
C GLN A 16 -1.73 -10.12 -0.97
N ARG A 17 -2.18 -10.75 0.14
CA ARG A 17 -3.48 -10.44 0.75
C ARG A 17 -3.57 -8.99 1.23
N ILE A 18 -2.49 -8.46 1.81
CA ILE A 18 -2.42 -7.07 2.26
C ILE A 18 -2.45 -6.12 1.07
N LEU A 19 -1.68 -6.40 0.02
CA LEU A 19 -1.64 -5.57 -1.18
C LEU A 19 -3.02 -5.50 -1.85
N GLN A 20 -3.68 -6.65 -2.05
CA GLN A 20 -5.05 -6.69 -2.59
C GLN A 20 -6.07 -5.94 -1.72
N ALA A 21 -5.90 -5.97 -0.40
CA ALA A 21 -6.78 -5.21 0.50
C ALA A 21 -6.52 -3.70 0.37
N LEU A 22 -5.25 -3.31 0.18
CA LEU A 22 -4.84 -1.93 -0.02
C LEU A 22 -5.32 -1.37 -1.36
N GLU A 23 -5.23 -2.14 -2.45
CA GLU A 23 -5.76 -1.78 -3.77
C GLU A 23 -7.26 -1.47 -3.70
N ARG A 24 -8.05 -2.40 -3.13
CA ARG A 24 -9.50 -2.18 -2.94
C ARG A 24 -9.79 -0.97 -2.04
N TYR A 25 -8.93 -0.69 -1.07
CA TYR A 25 -9.09 0.48 -0.22
C TYR A 25 -8.78 1.77 -1.00
N ALA A 26 -7.72 1.78 -1.81
CA ALA A 26 -7.36 2.90 -2.67
C ALA A 26 -8.47 3.23 -3.67
N GLU A 27 -9.06 2.23 -4.33
CA GLU A 27 -10.21 2.43 -5.24
C GLU A 27 -11.40 3.11 -4.54
N ARG A 28 -11.77 2.65 -3.34
CA ARG A 28 -12.86 3.27 -2.56
C ARG A 28 -12.50 4.69 -2.13
N ARG A 29 -11.22 4.93 -1.85
CA ARG A 29 -10.71 6.20 -1.38
C ARG A 29 -10.64 7.23 -2.50
N GLU A 30 -10.28 6.82 -3.71
CA GLU A 30 -10.34 7.65 -4.92
C GLU A 30 -11.77 8.12 -5.19
N CYS A 31 -12.76 7.23 -5.07
CA CYS A 31 -14.18 7.59 -5.16
C CYS A 31 -14.59 8.63 -4.10
N PHE A 32 -14.05 8.50 -2.88
CA PHE A 32 -14.33 9.44 -1.79
C PHE A 32 -13.68 10.80 -2.03
N ILE A 33 -12.40 10.84 -2.41
CA ILE A 33 -11.66 12.08 -2.69
C ILE A 33 -12.25 12.83 -3.88
N SER A 34 -12.62 12.13 -4.94
CA SER A 34 -13.25 12.76 -6.12
C SER A 34 -14.63 13.36 -5.83
N ALA A 35 -15.33 12.86 -4.82
CA ALA A 35 -16.62 13.39 -4.36
C ALA A 35 -16.49 14.50 -3.30
N LEU A 36 -15.27 14.77 -2.83
CA LEU A 36 -14.99 15.67 -1.72
C LEU A 36 -14.86 17.12 -2.22
N ASP A 37 -15.59 18.04 -1.59
CA ASP A 37 -15.41 19.46 -1.79
C ASP A 37 -14.25 19.96 -0.92
N PHE A 38 -13.05 20.06 -1.51
CA PHE A 38 -11.85 20.51 -0.82
C PHE A 38 -11.91 21.99 -0.40
N ASP A 39 -12.70 22.81 -1.09
CA ASP A 39 -12.85 24.23 -0.75
C ASP A 39 -13.71 24.42 0.52
N ALA A 40 -14.54 23.42 0.84
CA ALA A 40 -15.32 23.37 2.07
C ALA A 40 -14.54 22.83 3.28
N LEU A 41 -13.34 22.30 3.08
CA LEU A 41 -12.49 21.77 4.16
C LEU A 41 -11.59 22.85 4.76
N ASP A 42 -11.29 22.71 6.04
CA ASP A 42 -10.16 23.44 6.61
C ASP A 42 -8.84 22.90 6.02
N ARG A 43 -7.85 23.79 5.91
CA ARG A 43 -6.55 23.49 5.30
C ARG A 43 -5.87 22.26 5.92
N SER A 44 -5.94 22.10 7.23
CA SER A 44 -5.25 21.01 7.92
C SER A 44 -5.87 19.64 7.59
N THR A 45 -7.19 19.60 7.45
CA THR A 45 -7.91 18.41 7.02
C THR A 45 -7.60 18.06 5.57
N ALA A 46 -7.61 19.05 4.67
CA ALA A 46 -7.26 18.85 3.27
C ALA A 46 -5.82 18.33 3.09
N GLU A 47 -4.84 18.95 3.76
CA GLU A 47 -3.44 18.53 3.71
C GLU A 47 -3.25 17.10 4.25
N ARG A 48 -3.94 16.73 5.33
CA ARG A 48 -3.88 15.36 5.87
C ARG A 48 -4.44 14.33 4.89
N ILE A 49 -5.57 14.63 4.23
CA ILE A 49 -6.15 13.74 3.22
C ILE A 49 -5.16 13.53 2.07
N LEU A 50 -4.55 14.59 1.54
CA LEU A 50 -3.59 14.47 0.44
C LEU A 50 -2.30 13.74 0.86
N HIS A 51 -1.82 13.97 2.09
CA HIS A 51 -0.66 13.25 2.61
C HIS A 51 -0.92 11.75 2.75
N ASP A 52 -2.06 11.39 3.32
CA ASP A 52 -2.45 9.98 3.45
C ASP A 52 -2.66 9.32 2.08
N ASP A 53 -3.08 10.08 1.05
CA ASP A 53 -3.25 9.60 -0.33
C ASP A 53 -1.90 9.23 -0.93
N THR A 54 -0.95 10.16 -0.87
CA THR A 54 0.41 9.97 -1.38
C THR A 54 1.08 8.76 -0.72
N ALA A 55 0.89 8.59 0.59
CA ALA A 55 1.45 7.46 1.34
C ALA A 55 0.90 6.10 0.87
N ILE A 56 -0.39 6.04 0.50
CA ILE A 56 -1.01 4.81 -0.01
C ILE A 56 -0.49 4.51 -1.41
N ASP A 57 -0.41 5.52 -2.28
CA ASP A 57 0.11 5.38 -3.65
C ASP A 57 1.56 4.89 -3.66
N GLU A 58 2.40 5.46 -2.79
CA GLU A 58 3.78 5.00 -2.61
C GLU A 58 3.82 3.53 -2.15
N THR A 59 2.98 3.16 -1.18
CA THR A 59 2.93 1.77 -0.68
C THR A 59 2.47 0.79 -1.76
N LEU A 60 1.49 1.16 -2.60
CA LEU A 60 1.05 0.36 -3.74
C LEU A 60 2.16 0.19 -4.77
N ALA A 61 2.82 1.29 -5.16
CA ALA A 61 3.90 1.28 -6.16
C ALA A 61 5.08 0.39 -5.74
N PHE A 62 5.46 0.41 -4.46
CA PHE A 62 6.52 -0.46 -3.94
C PHE A 62 6.05 -1.86 -3.57
N GLY A 63 4.75 -2.07 -3.39
CA GLY A 63 4.17 -3.35 -2.96
C GLY A 63 4.38 -4.47 -3.97
N ASP A 64 4.18 -4.18 -5.26
CA ASP A 64 4.42 -5.15 -6.33
C ASP A 64 5.89 -5.56 -6.41
N LEU A 65 6.81 -4.60 -6.25
CA LEU A 65 8.25 -4.86 -6.25
C LEU A 65 8.65 -5.75 -5.06
N TYR A 66 8.05 -5.51 -3.90
CA TYR A 66 8.29 -6.33 -2.71
C TYR A 66 7.75 -7.76 -2.88
N LEU A 67 6.58 -7.95 -3.48
CA LEU A 67 6.05 -9.29 -3.76
C LEU A 67 6.93 -10.06 -4.74
N GLN A 68 7.34 -9.44 -5.84
CA GLN A 68 8.26 -10.05 -6.80
C GLN A 68 9.56 -10.47 -6.12
N HIS A 69 10.07 -9.63 -5.22
CA HIS A 69 11.26 -9.94 -4.43
C HIS A 69 11.08 -11.13 -3.49
N LEU A 70 9.92 -11.26 -2.82
CA LEU A 70 9.63 -12.40 -1.94
C LEU A 70 9.52 -13.72 -2.72
N TYR A 71 8.77 -13.72 -3.84
CA TYR A 71 8.65 -14.93 -4.67
C TYR A 71 9.99 -15.36 -5.28
N ALA A 72 10.83 -14.40 -5.68
CA ALA A 72 12.18 -14.68 -6.17
C ALA A 72 13.12 -15.28 -5.10
N PHE A 73 12.80 -15.12 -3.81
CA PHE A 73 13.54 -15.75 -2.70
C PHE A 73 13.03 -17.16 -2.37
N GLU A 74 11.73 -17.43 -2.50
CA GLU A 74 11.17 -18.77 -2.30
C GLU A 74 11.57 -19.76 -3.41
N ASP A 75 11.72 -19.27 -4.64
CA ASP A 75 12.17 -20.07 -5.78
C ASP A 75 13.68 -20.37 -5.78
N GLN A 76 14.44 -19.78 -4.85
CA GLN A 76 15.84 -20.14 -4.67
C GLN A 76 15.93 -21.45 -3.87
N PRO A 77 16.53 -22.53 -4.41
CA PRO A 77 16.85 -23.68 -3.59
C PRO A 77 17.74 -23.19 -2.43
N THR A 78 17.36 -23.51 -1.20
CA THR A 78 18.23 -23.35 -0.04
C THR A 78 19.51 -24.15 -0.30
N GLU A 79 20.57 -23.50 -0.75
CA GLU A 79 21.91 -24.08 -0.75
C GLU A 79 22.42 -24.12 0.70
N GLY A 80 22.37 -25.30 1.32
CA GLY A 80 23.01 -25.66 2.61
C GLY A 80 22.20 -25.27 3.86
N ASP A 81 22.10 -26.08 4.91
CA ASP A 81 22.95 -27.19 5.42
C ASP A 81 22.12 -28.42 5.82
#